data_AF-A0A521WZM9-F1
#
_entry.id   AF-A0A521WZM9-F1
#
_cell.length_a   1.000
_cell.length_b   1.000
_cell.length_c   1.000
_cell.angle_alpha   90.00
_cell.angle_beta   90.00
_cell.angle_gamma   90.00
#
_symmetry.space_group_name_H-M   'P 1'
#
loop_
_entity.id
_entity.type
_entity.pdbx_description
1 polymer ?
#
loop_
_entity_poly.entity_id
_entity_poly.type
_entity_poly.pdbx_seq_one_letter_code
_entity_poly.pdbx_strand_id
1 'polypeptide(L)'
;MLSHAVKSLNRHQWISEAAYYKALARKFEPGKELTDWLEAEIDYYNMLIDLYISILEEDGEMTVLGLQQLAQFIGIQNPEDILLKTELVGAIQSAAGHTPCFRSKISMLCEEIKCKWRAECRKLIAVWFC
;
A
#
# COMPACT_ATOMS: atom_id res chain seq x y z
N MET A 1 5.69 5.62 -14.33
CA MET A 1 6.87 4.92 -13.77
C MET A 1 6.46 3.70 -12.96
N LEU A 2 5.60 3.83 -11.94
CA LEU A 2 5.06 2.68 -11.18
C LEU A 2 4.49 1.58 -12.09
N SER A 3 3.62 1.94 -13.03
CA SER A 3 3.01 0.99 -13.96
C SER A 3 4.01 0.20 -14.81
N HIS A 4 5.17 0.77 -15.16
CA HIS A 4 6.20 0.06 -15.91
C HIS A 4 6.97 -0.91 -15.02
N ALA A 5 7.35 -0.47 -13.81
CA ALA A 5 8.05 -1.29 -12.83
C ALA A 5 7.18 -2.46 -12.32
N VAL A 6 5.88 -2.25 -12.16
CA VAL A 6 4.95 -3.28 -11.70
C VAL A 6 4.51 -4.21 -12.84
N LYS A 7 4.43 -3.74 -14.08
CA LYS A 7 4.10 -4.60 -15.23
C LYS A 7 5.07 -5.76 -15.43
N SER A 8 6.34 -5.61 -15.06
CA SER A 8 7.32 -6.71 -15.10
C SER A 8 7.20 -7.67 -13.92
N LEU A 9 6.44 -7.32 -12.87
CA LEU A 9 6.22 -8.16 -11.69
C LEU A 9 4.94 -8.99 -11.88
N ASN A 10 5.09 -10.29 -12.10
CA ASN A 10 3.95 -11.20 -12.05
C ASN A 10 3.52 -11.38 -10.57
N ARG A 11 2.39 -10.76 -10.21
CA ARG A 11 1.82 -10.80 -8.85
C ARG A 11 1.70 -12.21 -8.31
N HIS A 12 1.13 -13.13 -9.09
CA HIS A 12 0.89 -14.50 -8.63
C HIS A 12 2.21 -15.23 -8.37
N GLN A 13 3.16 -15.11 -9.29
CA GLN A 13 4.49 -15.72 -9.13
C GLN A 13 5.18 -15.19 -7.87
N TRP A 14 5.23 -13.86 -7.69
CA TRP A 14 5.88 -13.25 -6.53
C TRP A 14 5.27 -13.73 -5.21
N ILE A 15 3.95 -13.72 -5.09
CA ILE A 15 3.24 -14.18 -3.89
C ILE A 15 3.49 -15.67 -3.65
N SER A 16 3.42 -16.50 -4.70
CA SER A 16 3.64 -17.95 -4.59
C SER A 16 5.06 -18.29 -4.13
N GLU A 17 6.07 -17.60 -4.63
CA GLU A 17 7.46 -17.80 -4.24
C GLU A 17 7.69 -17.33 -2.80
N ALA A 18 7.17 -16.16 -2.42
CA ALA A 18 7.26 -15.66 -1.05
C ALA A 18 6.55 -16.58 -0.05
N ALA A 19 5.36 -17.07 -0.38
CA ALA A 19 4.61 -18.04 0.44
C ALA A 19 5.38 -19.37 0.57
N TYR A 20 6.01 -19.85 -0.51
CA TYR A 20 6.87 -21.04 -0.48
C TYR A 20 8.04 -20.85 0.49
N TYR A 21 8.74 -19.71 0.45
CA TYR A 21 9.86 -19.46 1.35
C TYR A 21 9.42 -19.30 2.81
N LYS A 22 8.25 -18.71 3.08
CA LYS A 22 7.65 -18.70 4.44
C LYS A 22 7.39 -20.12 4.93
N ALA A 23 6.77 -20.97 4.10
CA ALA A 23 6.55 -22.38 4.41
C ALA A 23 7.87 -23.14 4.65
N LEU A 24 8.88 -22.92 3.81
CA LEU A 24 10.21 -23.51 3.96
C LEU A 24 10.89 -23.12 5.28
N ALA A 25 10.80 -21.85 5.69
CA ALA A 25 11.40 -21.35 6.93
C ALA A 25 10.85 -22.04 8.19
N ARG A 26 9.57 -22.43 8.14
CA ARG A 26 8.90 -23.23 9.19
C ARG A 26 8.86 -24.74 8.86
N LYS A 27 9.71 -25.20 7.94
CA LYS A 27 9.88 -26.62 7.54
C LYS A 27 8.60 -27.29 7.02
N PHE A 28 7.77 -26.55 6.30
CA PHE A 28 6.52 -27.02 5.68
C PHE A 28 5.54 -27.68 6.67
N GLU A 29 5.42 -27.16 7.88
CA GLU A 29 4.37 -27.60 8.80
C GLU A 29 2.98 -27.49 8.12
N PRO A 30 2.10 -28.52 8.21
CA PRO A 30 0.82 -28.49 7.51
C PRO A 30 -0.18 -27.53 8.18
N GLY A 31 -1.20 -27.06 7.43
CA GLY A 31 -2.32 -26.28 7.96
C GLY A 31 -2.04 -24.77 8.13
N LYS A 32 -0.99 -24.28 7.48
CA LYS A 32 -0.54 -22.87 7.50
C LYS A 32 -0.41 -22.28 6.09
N GLU A 33 -0.78 -23.04 5.06
CA GLU A 33 -0.61 -22.70 3.65
C GLU A 33 -1.36 -21.40 3.31
N LEU A 34 -2.60 -21.26 3.80
CA LEU A 34 -3.39 -20.04 3.61
C LEU A 34 -2.77 -18.85 4.36
N THR A 35 -2.25 -19.07 5.56
CA THR A 35 -1.59 -18.00 6.34
C THR A 35 -0.34 -17.51 5.63
N ASP A 36 0.53 -18.42 5.17
CA ASP A 36 1.74 -18.04 4.41
C ASP A 36 1.39 -17.26 3.15
N TRP A 37 0.32 -17.66 2.45
CA TRP A 37 -0.18 -16.96 1.27
C TRP A 37 -0.65 -15.54 1.59
N LEU A 38 -1.51 -15.39 2.61
CA LEU A 38 -2.04 -14.08 3.00
C LEU A 38 -0.95 -13.14 3.50
N GLU A 39 0.01 -13.66 4.26
CA GLU A 39 1.17 -12.86 4.68
C GLU A 39 2.04 -12.45 3.48
N ALA A 40 2.30 -13.36 2.54
CA ALA A 40 3.04 -13.06 1.32
C ALA A 40 2.31 -12.01 0.46
N GLU A 41 0.98 -12.03 0.44
CA GLU A 41 0.17 -11.03 -0.23
C GLU A 41 0.29 -9.64 0.44
N ILE A 42 0.27 -9.57 1.77
CA ILE A 42 0.53 -8.34 2.52
C ILE A 42 1.96 -7.83 2.27
N ASP A 43 2.94 -8.72 2.22
CA ASP A 43 4.33 -8.37 1.90
C ASP A 43 4.45 -7.78 0.49
N TYR A 44 3.73 -8.34 -0.48
CA TYR A 44 3.64 -7.82 -1.85
C TYR A 44 3.05 -6.40 -1.87
N TYR A 45 1.94 -6.17 -1.17
CA TYR A 45 1.32 -4.84 -1.08
C TYR A 45 2.27 -3.83 -0.43
N ASN A 46 2.96 -4.22 0.63
CA ASN A 46 3.93 -3.38 1.30
C ASN A 46 5.09 -2.99 0.38
N MET A 47 5.59 -3.92 -0.43
CA MET A 47 6.63 -3.65 -1.44
C MET A 47 6.13 -2.66 -2.50
N LEU A 48 4.90 -2.80 -2.98
CA LEU A 48 4.30 -1.85 -3.93
C LEU A 48 4.14 -0.45 -3.34
N ILE A 49 3.72 -0.35 -2.08
CA ILE A 49 3.62 0.92 -1.36
C ILE A 49 5.00 1.54 -1.22
N ASP A 50 6.02 0.78 -0.82
CA ASP A 50 7.39 1.30 -0.65
C ASP A 50 7.95 1.82 -1.97
N LEU A 51 7.75 1.09 -3.07
CA LEU A 51 8.12 1.53 -4.42
C LEU A 51 7.38 2.81 -4.83
N TYR A 52 6.10 2.92 -4.51
CA TYR A 52 5.34 4.14 -4.81
C TYR A 52 5.86 5.33 -4.00
N ILE A 53 6.11 5.15 -2.69
CA ILE A 53 6.66 6.22 -1.84
C ILE A 53 8.05 6.64 -2.31
N SER A 54 8.93 5.71 -2.70
CA SER A 54 10.26 6.07 -3.22
C SER A 54 10.17 6.92 -4.50
N ILE A 55 9.23 6.59 -5.40
CA ILE A 55 8.96 7.40 -6.60
C ILE A 55 8.46 8.81 -6.24
N LEU A 56 7.69 8.96 -5.15
CA LEU A 56 7.25 10.27 -4.67
C LEU A 56 8.40 11.08 -4.08
N GLU A 57 9.29 10.45 -3.32
CA GLU A 57 10.44 11.12 -2.67
C GLU A 57 11.45 11.67 -3.68
N GLU A 58 11.61 11.00 -4.83
CA GLU A 58 12.60 11.42 -5.84
C GLU A 58 12.21 12.72 -6.56
N ASP A 59 10.95 12.94 -6.94
CA ASP A 59 10.45 14.20 -7.57
C ASP A 59 8.91 14.20 -7.80
N GLY A 60 8.14 13.34 -7.10
CA GLY A 60 6.74 13.05 -7.44
C GLY A 60 5.69 13.74 -6.56
N GLU A 61 4.67 14.34 -7.16
CA GLU A 61 3.43 14.69 -6.44
C GLU A 61 2.54 13.44 -6.28
N MET A 62 2.01 13.23 -5.08
CA MET A 62 0.94 12.26 -4.86
C MET A 62 -0.33 12.71 -5.58
N THR A 63 -0.64 12.10 -6.72
CA THR A 63 -1.86 12.36 -7.50
C THR A 63 -2.93 11.30 -7.23
N VAL A 64 -4.20 11.65 -7.42
CA VAL A 64 -5.32 10.70 -7.36
C VAL A 64 -5.09 9.56 -8.36
N LEU A 65 -4.72 9.87 -9.60
CA LEU A 65 -4.43 8.87 -10.62
C LEU A 65 -3.32 7.88 -10.21
N GLY A 66 -2.24 8.38 -9.59
CA GLY A 66 -1.16 7.52 -9.10
C GLY A 66 -1.62 6.58 -7.98
N LEU A 67 -2.45 7.09 -7.06
CA LEU A 67 -3.06 6.30 -6.00
C LEU A 67 -4.05 5.25 -6.54
N GLN A 68 -4.86 5.61 -7.54
CA GLN A 68 -5.78 4.67 -8.20
C GLN A 68 -5.02 3.53 -8.89
N GLN A 69 -3.92 3.85 -9.57
CA GLN A 69 -3.04 2.84 -10.16
C GLN A 69 -2.44 1.90 -9.11
N LEU A 70 -1.93 2.46 -7.99
CA LEU A 70 -1.42 1.64 -6.88
C LEU A 70 -2.52 0.75 -6.30
N ALA A 71 -3.71 1.29 -6.05
CA ALA A 71 -4.86 0.56 -5.54
C ALA A 71 -5.28 -0.59 -6.48
N GLN A 72 -5.25 -0.36 -7.79
CA GLN A 72 -5.49 -1.38 -8.80
C GLN A 72 -4.48 -2.54 -8.71
N PHE A 73 -3.19 -2.25 -8.55
CA PHE A 73 -2.16 -3.28 -8.41
C PHE A 73 -2.27 -4.07 -7.10
N ILE A 74 -2.75 -3.42 -6.03
CA ILE A 74 -3.07 -4.07 -4.75
C ILE A 74 -4.34 -4.94 -4.86
N GLY A 75 -5.20 -4.72 -5.85
CA GLY A 75 -6.42 -5.50 -6.07
C GLY A 75 -7.65 -4.92 -5.36
N ILE A 76 -7.62 -3.65 -4.99
CA ILE A 76 -8.81 -2.91 -4.53
C ILE A 76 -9.79 -2.83 -5.70
N GLN A 77 -11.08 -3.06 -5.43
CA GLN A 77 -12.13 -3.04 -6.44
C GLN A 77 -12.51 -1.60 -6.80
N ASN A 78 -12.70 -1.36 -8.10
CA ASN A 78 -13.12 -0.09 -8.70
C ASN A 78 -12.40 1.16 -8.13
N PRO A 79 -11.06 1.19 -8.08
CA PRO A 79 -10.33 2.33 -7.53
C PRO A 79 -10.61 3.64 -8.30
N GLU A 80 -10.99 3.56 -9.57
CA GLU A 80 -11.38 4.68 -10.42
C GLU A 80 -12.57 5.49 -9.88
N ASP A 81 -13.46 4.85 -9.12
CA ASP A 81 -14.63 5.50 -8.52
C ASP A 81 -14.27 6.33 -7.27
N ILE A 82 -13.08 6.11 -6.71
CA ILE A 82 -12.61 6.79 -5.50
C ILE A 82 -11.82 8.04 -5.92
N LEU A 83 -12.41 9.21 -5.69
CA LEU A 83 -11.85 10.50 -6.13
C LEU A 83 -11.04 11.23 -5.05
N LEU A 84 -11.22 10.85 -3.78
CA LEU A 84 -10.54 11.49 -2.65
C LEU A 84 -9.22 10.77 -2.33
N LYS A 85 -8.11 11.53 -2.29
CA LYS A 85 -6.78 10.99 -1.91
C LYS A 85 -6.84 10.28 -0.55
N THR A 86 -7.62 10.82 0.40
CA THR A 86 -7.76 10.25 1.75
C THR A 86 -8.43 8.89 1.75
N GLU A 87 -9.48 8.72 0.93
CA GLU A 87 -10.19 7.44 0.81
C GLU A 87 -9.34 6.39 0.12
N LEU A 88 -8.64 6.77 -0.96
CA LEU A 88 -7.70 5.88 -1.66
C LEU A 88 -6.58 5.39 -0.72
N VAL A 89 -5.91 6.30 -0.02
CA VAL A 89 -4.85 5.92 0.92
C VAL A 89 -5.43 5.08 2.06
N GLY A 90 -6.63 5.40 2.57
CA GLY A 90 -7.28 4.59 3.60
C GLY A 90 -7.60 3.16 3.14
N ALA A 91 -8.07 3.00 1.91
CA ALA A 91 -8.31 1.67 1.31
C ALA A 91 -6.99 0.89 1.14
N ILE A 92 -5.93 1.55 0.67
CA ILE A 92 -4.60 0.94 0.54
C ILE A 92 -4.04 0.52 1.91
N GLN A 93 -4.16 1.36 2.94
CA GLN A 93 -3.75 1.03 4.31
C GLN A 93 -4.50 -0.20 4.84
N SER A 94 -5.83 -0.25 4.63
CA SER A 94 -6.65 -1.38 5.05
C SER A 94 -6.24 -2.68 4.36
N ALA A 95 -6.00 -2.63 3.04
CA ALA A 95 -5.58 -3.79 2.25
C ALA A 95 -4.21 -4.33 2.71
N ALA A 96 -3.30 -3.44 3.13
CA ALA A 96 -2.00 -3.80 3.69
C ALA A 96 -2.05 -4.24 5.17
N GLY A 97 -3.24 -4.41 5.76
CA GLY A 97 -3.42 -4.86 7.15
C GLY A 97 -3.18 -3.78 8.20
N HIS A 98 -3.17 -2.50 7.81
CA HIS A 98 -3.00 -1.36 8.73
C HIS A 98 -4.34 -0.67 9.00
N THR A 99 -4.50 -0.14 10.22
CA THR A 99 -5.61 0.77 10.52
C THR A 99 -5.45 2.08 9.74
N PRO A 100 -6.44 2.50 8.93
CA PRO A 100 -6.37 3.75 8.18
C PRO A 100 -6.13 4.94 9.11
N CYS A 101 -5.05 5.67 8.86
CA CYS A 101 -4.66 6.80 9.71
C CYS A 101 -4.39 8.08 8.92
N PHE A 102 -4.30 7.98 7.58
CA PHE A 102 -3.97 9.11 6.72
C PHE A 102 -5.02 10.22 6.83
N ARG A 103 -4.61 11.38 7.38
CA ARG A 103 -5.45 12.56 7.61
C ARG A 103 -6.76 12.29 8.37
N SER A 104 -6.80 11.20 9.14
CA SER A 104 -7.96 10.81 9.96
C SER A 104 -8.17 11.71 11.19
N LYS A 105 -7.11 12.33 11.70
CA LYS A 105 -7.14 13.31 12.79
C LYS A 105 -6.61 14.65 12.27
N ILE A 106 -7.24 15.75 12.70
CA ILE A 106 -6.74 17.13 12.50
C ILE A 106 -5.43 17.34 13.29
N SER A 107 -5.17 16.49 14.28
CA SER A 107 -3.90 16.42 15.01
C SER A 107 -2.72 16.28 14.04
N MET A 108 -1.75 17.19 14.13
CA MET A 108 -0.49 17.13 13.36
C MET A 108 0.38 15.92 13.72
N LEU A 109 -0.02 15.11 14.71
CA LEU A 109 0.73 13.97 15.21
C LEU A 109 0.11 12.66 14.71
N CYS A 110 0.73 12.08 13.67
CA CYS A 110 0.55 10.67 13.33
C CYS A 110 1.22 9.81 14.42
N GLU A 111 0.40 9.13 15.23
CA GLU A 111 0.82 8.27 16.34
C GLU A 111 1.36 6.91 15.86
N GLU A 112 1.07 6.52 14.62
CA GLU A 112 1.52 5.26 14.03
C GLU A 112 3.03 5.32 13.73
N ILE A 113 3.82 4.57 14.49
CA ILE A 113 5.29 4.63 14.52
C ILE A 113 5.86 4.31 13.14
N LYS A 114 5.29 3.34 12.43
CA LYS A 114 5.79 2.85 11.12
C LYS A 114 4.91 3.27 9.94
N CYS A 115 4.20 4.40 10.06
CA CYS A 115 3.36 4.89 8.97
C CYS A 115 4.19 5.34 7.77
N LYS A 116 4.14 4.57 6.68
CA LYS A 116 4.79 4.86 5.39
C LYS A 116 4.31 6.17 4.75
N TRP A 117 3.08 6.60 5.06
CA TRP A 117 2.44 7.78 4.47
C TRP A 117 2.73 9.08 5.24
N ARG A 118 3.57 9.06 6.28
CA ARG A 118 3.71 10.18 7.23
C ARG A 118 4.16 11.49 6.56
N ALA A 119 5.09 11.44 5.62
CA ALA A 119 5.58 12.63 4.91
C ALA A 119 4.44 13.34 4.18
N GLU A 120 3.64 12.58 3.44
CA GLU A 120 2.51 13.06 2.65
C GLU A 120 1.31 13.45 3.52
N CYS A 121 1.08 12.71 4.61
CA CYS A 121 0.02 12.99 5.58
C CYS A 121 0.20 14.35 6.24
N ARG A 122 1.46 14.78 6.47
CA ARG A 122 1.82 16.03 7.15
C ARG A 122 2.01 17.22 6.22
N LYS A 123 1.98 17.05 4.89
CA LYS A 123 2.01 18.18 3.95
C LYS A 123 0.83 19.10 4.26
N LEU A 124 1.14 20.36 4.61
CA LEU A 124 0.16 21.39 4.92
C LEU A 124 -0.77 21.58 3.71
N ILE A 125 -2.07 21.37 3.92
CA ILE A 125 -3.10 21.82 2.99
C ILE A 125 -3.72 23.06 3.61
N ALA A 126 -3.55 24.21 2.96
CA ALA A 126 -4.36 25.37 3.25
C ALA A 126 -5.79 25.06 2.80
N VAL A 127 -6.66 24.73 3.75
CA VAL A 127 -8.10 24.64 3.50
C VAL A 127 -8.67 26.03 3.77
N TRP A 128 -9.00 26.76 2.71
CA TRP A 128 -9.71 28.03 2.83
C TRP A 128 -11.19 27.72 3.08
N PHE A 129 -11.70 28.11 4.25
CA PHE A 129 -13.13 28.14 4.49
C PHE A 129 -13.71 29.33 3.71
N CYS A 130 -14.55 29.05 2.71
CA CYS A 130 -15.42 30.04 2.07
C CYS A 130 -16.67 30.25 2.91
#